data_AF-A0AAD6G6Y9-F1
#
_entry.id   AF-A0AAD6G6Y9-F1
#
_cell.length_a   1.000
_cell.length_b   1.000
_cell.length_c   1.000
_cell.angle_alpha   90.00
_cell.angle_beta   90.00
_cell.angle_gamma   90.00
#
_symmetry.space_group_name_H-M   'P 1'
#
loop_
_entity.id
_entity.type
_entity.pdbx_description
1 polymer ?
#
loop_
_entity_poly.entity_id
_entity_poly.type
_entity_poly.pdbx_seq_one_letter_code
_entity_poly.pdbx_strand_id
1 'polypeptide(L)'
;MVSGMYFWGNHFDYDIARGPFRSSYDWLSSYIDIIVKDQTAAKEEAEDEEDEEDAAFALALAQRLIDLLPKIFPPLQHPPERSQGNITAVIDWECVSAMPVWMTTRMPKFLEGSDREEEPKRQEYADESAKGSDVPGDSEDDELDNEGKDGLYWIHVMEYEQTQLRRLYHASMSQLRPCWDAEVEDTALKQDFAGAVFRCGQCFSLKRIAQWVDVVERGGIP
;
A
#
# COMPACT_ATOMS: atom_id res chain seq x y z
N MET A 1 2.18 12.77 -7.91
CA MET A 1 2.26 11.63 -8.82
C MET A 1 0.84 11.36 -9.23
N VAL A 2 0.50 11.51 -10.50
CA VAL A 2 -0.86 11.20 -10.98
C VAL A 2 -1.17 9.75 -10.61
N SER A 3 -2.31 9.49 -9.96
CA SER A 3 -2.68 8.13 -9.57
C SER A 3 -2.97 7.30 -10.81
N GLY A 4 -2.05 6.38 -11.15
CA GLY A 4 -2.16 5.52 -12.33
C GLY A 4 -3.47 4.72 -12.38
N MET A 5 -4.06 4.42 -11.21
CA MET A 5 -5.36 3.76 -11.10
C MET A 5 -6.45 4.45 -11.92
N TYR A 6 -6.42 5.78 -12.10
CA TYR A 6 -7.47 6.48 -12.84
C TYR A 6 -7.21 6.57 -14.34
N PHE A 7 -6.06 6.13 -14.85
CA PHE A 7 -5.67 6.41 -16.23
C PHE A 7 -5.09 5.21 -16.97
N TRP A 8 -4.93 4.08 -16.28
CA TRP A 8 -4.44 2.85 -16.89
C TRP A 8 -5.59 2.07 -17.53
N GLY A 9 -5.38 1.60 -18.76
CA GLY A 9 -6.27 0.63 -19.41
C GLY A 9 -7.71 1.13 -19.54
N ASN A 10 -8.67 0.25 -19.24
CA ASN A 10 -10.09 0.55 -19.32
C ASN A 10 -10.56 1.58 -18.27
N HIS A 11 -9.73 1.86 -17.26
CA HIS A 11 -10.12 2.77 -16.17
C HIS A 11 -10.31 4.20 -16.67
N PHE A 12 -9.77 4.56 -17.84
CA PHE A 12 -9.99 5.86 -18.48
C PHE A 12 -11.46 6.05 -18.89
N ASP A 13 -12.10 4.99 -19.38
CA ASP A 13 -13.46 5.03 -19.93
C ASP A 13 -14.56 4.85 -18.88
N TYR A 14 -14.19 4.52 -17.65
CA TYR A 14 -15.15 4.37 -16.56
C TYR A 14 -15.80 5.71 -16.18
N ASP A 15 -17.13 5.69 -16.06
CA ASP A 15 -17.90 6.80 -15.49
C ASP A 15 -17.78 6.79 -13.96
N ILE A 16 -16.76 7.46 -13.45
CA ILE A 16 -16.40 7.57 -12.04
C ILE A 16 -15.89 8.98 -11.72
N ALA A 17 -16.02 9.39 -10.45
CA ALA A 17 -15.41 10.63 -9.99
C ALA A 17 -13.87 10.51 -10.02
N ARG A 18 -13.18 11.47 -10.64
CA ARG A 18 -11.70 11.55 -10.67
C ARG A 18 -11.15 12.71 -9.85
N GLY A 19 -11.99 13.26 -8.98
CA GLY A 19 -11.72 14.41 -8.15
C GLY A 19 -12.04 15.77 -8.83
N PRO A 20 -11.73 16.88 -8.15
CA PRO A 20 -11.16 16.94 -6.80
C PRO A 20 -12.11 16.34 -5.75
N PHE A 21 -11.58 15.49 -4.87
CA PHE A 21 -12.35 14.83 -3.81
C PHE A 21 -12.49 15.76 -2.61
N ARG A 22 -13.63 15.72 -1.91
CA ARG A 22 -13.89 16.58 -0.74
C ARG A 22 -13.50 15.93 0.58
N SER A 23 -13.26 14.62 0.56
CA SER A 23 -12.87 13.83 1.71
C SER A 23 -12.07 12.60 1.28
N SER A 24 -11.33 12.02 2.22
CA SER A 24 -10.74 10.69 2.06
C SER A 24 -11.78 9.61 1.74
N TYR A 25 -13.02 9.76 2.24
CA TYR A 25 -14.14 8.88 1.90
C TYR A 25 -14.44 8.94 0.39
N ASP A 26 -14.65 10.12 -0.17
CA ASP A 26 -14.99 10.27 -1.59
C ASP A 26 -13.89 9.71 -2.50
N TRP A 27 -12.63 9.94 -2.10
CA TRP A 27 -11.47 9.44 -2.84
C TRP A 27 -11.39 7.91 -2.82
N LEU A 28 -11.45 7.29 -1.63
CA LEU A 28 -11.35 5.84 -1.49
C LEU A 28 -12.59 5.13 -2.05
N SER A 29 -13.78 5.73 -1.93
CA SER A 29 -15.00 5.21 -2.57
C SER A 29 -14.83 5.15 -4.09
N SER A 30 -14.37 6.24 -4.71
CA SER A 30 -14.07 6.30 -6.13
C SER A 30 -13.00 5.28 -6.55
N TYR A 31 -11.98 5.07 -5.73
CA TYR A 31 -10.95 4.06 -5.99
C TYR A 31 -11.55 2.65 -5.97
N ILE A 32 -12.39 2.34 -4.98
CA ILE A 32 -13.03 1.02 -4.87
C ILE A 32 -14.06 0.80 -6.00
N ASP A 33 -14.74 1.84 -6.46
CA ASP A 33 -15.66 1.75 -7.61
C ASP A 33 -14.94 1.26 -8.89
N ILE A 34 -13.66 1.63 -9.08
CA ILE A 34 -12.84 1.10 -10.17
C ILE A 34 -12.62 -0.39 -9.98
N ILE A 35 -12.19 -0.80 -8.78
CA ILE A 35 -11.94 -2.21 -8.45
C ILE A 35 -13.19 -3.05 -8.71
N VAL A 36 -14.35 -2.58 -8.26
CA VAL A 36 -15.63 -3.27 -8.47
C VAL A 36 -15.93 -3.41 -9.96
N LYS A 37 -15.71 -2.37 -10.78
CA LYS A 37 -15.90 -2.45 -12.23
C LYS A 37 -14.94 -3.43 -12.89
N ASP A 38 -13.64 -3.37 -12.54
CA ASP A 38 -12.63 -4.27 -13.10
C ASP A 38 -12.96 -5.73 -12.78
N GLN A 39 -13.25 -6.03 -11.51
CA GLN A 39 -13.53 -7.40 -11.08
C GLN A 39 -14.89 -7.92 -11.58
N THR A 40 -15.86 -7.02 -11.82
CA THR A 40 -17.12 -7.40 -12.48
C THR A 40 -16.87 -7.79 -13.93
N ALA A 41 -16.10 -6.99 -14.68
CA ALA A 41 -15.75 -7.30 -16.06
C ALA A 41 -14.91 -8.58 -16.15
N ALA A 42 -13.88 -8.73 -15.31
CA ALA A 42 -13.06 -9.93 -15.26
C ALA A 42 -13.88 -11.19 -14.96
N LYS A 43 -14.88 -11.08 -14.08
CA LYS A 43 -15.79 -12.19 -13.79
C LYS A 43 -16.69 -12.55 -14.99
N GLU A 44 -17.21 -11.55 -15.70
CA GLU A 44 -18.06 -11.76 -16.89
C GLU A 44 -17.28 -12.33 -18.07
N GLU A 45 -15.99 -11.99 -18.17
CA GLU A 45 -15.07 -12.40 -19.23
C GLU A 45 -14.25 -13.64 -18.88
N ALA A 46 -14.46 -14.25 -17.70
CA ALA A 46 -13.70 -15.39 -17.21
C ALA A 46 -13.76 -16.58 -18.20
N GLU A 47 -12.59 -17.13 -18.53
CA GLU A 47 -12.48 -18.25 -19.47
C GLU A 47 -12.73 -19.60 -18.80
N ASP A 48 -12.44 -19.69 -17.50
CA ASP A 48 -12.63 -20.87 -16.68
C ASP A 48 -13.16 -20.56 -15.26
N GLU A 49 -13.41 -21.62 -14.50
CA GLU A 49 -13.96 -21.54 -13.15
C GLU A 49 -12.97 -20.91 -12.15
N GLU A 50 -11.66 -21.07 -12.36
CA GLU A 50 -10.64 -20.51 -11.47
C GLU A 50 -10.58 -18.98 -11.62
N ASP A 51 -10.59 -18.48 -12.86
CA ASP A 51 -10.67 -17.06 -13.16
C ASP A 51 -11.97 -16.43 -12.61
N GLU A 52 -13.11 -17.12 -12.75
CA GLU A 52 -14.38 -16.65 -12.22
C GLU A 52 -14.34 -16.59 -10.68
N GLU A 53 -13.80 -17.61 -10.02
CA GLU A 53 -13.68 -17.68 -8.56
C GLU A 53 -12.76 -16.58 -8.01
N ASP A 54 -11.62 -16.33 -8.64
CA ASP A 54 -10.67 -15.30 -8.22
C ASP A 54 -11.26 -13.89 -8.38
N ALA A 55 -11.89 -13.60 -9.52
CA ALA A 55 -12.58 -12.33 -9.75
C ALA A 55 -13.76 -12.15 -8.78
N ALA A 56 -14.55 -13.21 -8.55
CA ALA A 56 -15.65 -13.18 -7.58
C ALA A 56 -15.17 -12.94 -6.15
N PHE A 57 -14.04 -13.53 -5.75
CA PHE A 57 -13.45 -13.33 -4.44
C PHE A 57 -12.97 -11.89 -4.25
N ALA A 58 -12.25 -11.34 -5.23
CA ALA A 58 -11.79 -9.96 -5.21
C ALA A 58 -12.96 -8.97 -5.18
N LEU A 59 -14.00 -9.20 -5.98
CA LEU A 59 -15.22 -8.40 -6.01
C LEU A 59 -15.95 -8.40 -4.65
N ALA A 60 -16.12 -9.57 -4.05
CA ALA A 60 -16.75 -9.71 -2.73
C ALA A 60 -15.93 -8.96 -1.66
N LEU A 61 -14.61 -9.03 -1.73
CA LEU A 61 -13.73 -8.31 -0.82
C LEU A 61 -13.81 -6.79 -1.01
N ALA A 62 -13.84 -6.31 -2.25
CA ALA A 62 -14.03 -4.88 -2.55
C ALA A 62 -15.35 -4.35 -1.97
N GLN A 63 -16.43 -5.14 -2.07
CA GLN A 63 -17.72 -4.76 -1.48
C GLN A 63 -17.65 -4.66 0.05
N ARG A 64 -16.93 -5.56 0.73
CA ARG A 64 -16.70 -5.47 2.18
C ARG A 64 -15.89 -4.23 2.56
N LEU A 65 -14.91 -3.84 1.74
CA LEU A 65 -14.17 -2.59 1.93
C LEU A 65 -15.08 -1.37 1.79
N ILE A 66 -16.03 -1.36 0.84
CA ILE A 66 -17.07 -0.32 0.73
C ILE A 66 -17.88 -0.23 2.03
N ASP A 67 -18.29 -1.37 2.59
CA ASP A 67 -19.14 -1.42 3.80
C ASP A 67 -18.38 -0.95 5.06
N LEU A 68 -17.05 -1.14 5.10
CA LEU A 68 -16.18 -0.64 6.17
C LEU A 68 -15.82 0.84 6.01
N LEU A 69 -15.77 1.35 4.78
CA LEU A 69 -15.35 2.71 4.46
C LEU A 69 -16.02 3.79 5.34
N PRO A 70 -17.37 3.85 5.50
CA PRO A 70 -17.99 4.89 6.31
C PRO A 70 -17.70 4.79 7.82
N LYS A 71 -17.26 3.62 8.31
CA LYS A 71 -16.90 3.41 9.73
C LYS A 71 -15.51 3.97 10.04
N ILE A 72 -14.59 3.94 9.07
CA ILE A 72 -13.20 4.37 9.22
C ILE A 72 -13.04 5.82 8.73
N PHE A 73 -13.70 6.16 7.63
CA PHE A 73 -13.71 7.48 7.02
C PHE A 73 -15.16 8.00 6.95
N PRO A 74 -15.60 8.81 7.90
CA PRO A 74 -16.92 9.42 7.82
C PRO A 74 -17.09 10.25 6.53
N PRO A 75 -18.23 10.16 5.81
CA PRO A 75 -18.45 10.86 4.54
C PRO A 75 -18.32 12.39 4.62
N LEU A 76 -18.61 12.96 5.80
CA LEU A 76 -18.46 14.37 6.08
C LEU A 76 -17.82 14.52 7.46
N GLN A 77 -16.58 14.99 7.49
CA GLN A 77 -15.97 15.46 8.73
C GLN A 77 -16.32 16.94 8.93
N HIS A 78 -16.73 17.29 10.15
CA HIS A 78 -16.86 18.68 10.60
C HIS A 78 -15.80 18.95 11.69
N PRO A 79 -14.82 19.83 11.45
CA PRO A 79 -14.58 20.57 10.21
C PRO A 79 -14.12 19.64 9.05
N PRO A 80 -14.27 20.06 7.78
CA PRO A 80 -13.69 19.32 6.64
C PRO A 80 -12.19 19.08 6.89
N GLU A 81 -11.59 18.02 6.34
CA GLU A 81 -10.13 17.79 6.44
C GLU A 81 -9.40 19.09 6.05
N ARG A 82 -8.94 19.86 7.07
CA ARG A 82 -8.55 21.26 6.87
C ARG A 82 -7.14 21.30 6.30
N SER A 83 -6.97 21.87 5.11
CA SER A 83 -5.76 22.64 4.78
C SER A 83 -5.81 23.94 5.58
N GLN A 84 -5.34 23.94 6.82
CA GLN A 84 -5.25 25.16 7.62
C GLN A 84 -4.10 26.04 7.11
N GLY A 85 -4.38 26.88 6.12
CA GLY A 85 -3.46 27.91 5.65
C GLY A 85 -4.08 28.75 4.54
N ASN A 86 -3.78 30.06 4.53
CA ASN A 86 -4.08 30.95 3.38
C ASN A 86 -3.13 30.63 2.22
N ILE A 87 -3.21 29.41 1.69
CA ILE A 87 -2.55 29.05 0.44
C ILE A 87 -3.37 29.69 -0.68
N THR A 88 -2.86 30.77 -1.26
CA THR A 88 -3.55 31.52 -2.31
C THR A 88 -3.39 30.91 -3.70
N ALA A 89 -2.33 30.13 -3.92
CA ALA A 89 -2.09 29.37 -5.15
C ALA A 89 -1.02 28.30 -4.90
N VAL A 90 -1.13 27.20 -5.65
CA VAL A 90 -0.08 26.20 -5.83
C VAL A 90 0.20 26.14 -7.33
N ILE A 91 1.45 26.39 -7.74
CA ILE A 91 1.88 26.43 -9.15
C ILE A 91 2.86 25.25 -9.37
N ASP A 92 2.98 24.74 -10.59
CA ASP A 92 3.85 23.59 -10.96
C ASP A 92 3.51 22.28 -10.22
N TRP A 93 2.23 22.08 -9.88
CA TRP A 93 1.74 20.88 -9.18
C TRP A 93 1.28 19.75 -10.11
N GLU A 94 1.57 19.86 -11.42
CA GLU A 94 1.14 18.90 -12.45
C GLU A 94 1.57 17.45 -12.19
N CYS A 95 2.59 17.25 -11.33
CA CYS A 95 3.13 15.95 -10.98
C CYS A 95 2.99 15.59 -9.50
N VAL A 96 2.18 16.29 -8.68
CA VAL A 96 2.04 16.02 -7.24
C VAL A 96 0.57 15.83 -6.86
N SER A 97 0.26 14.86 -5.99
CA SER A 97 -1.10 14.65 -5.50
C SER A 97 -1.21 15.32 -4.13
N ALA A 98 -2.24 16.13 -3.93
CA ALA A 98 -2.59 16.59 -2.59
C ALA A 98 -3.16 15.41 -1.81
N MET A 99 -2.41 14.94 -0.81
CA MET A 99 -2.77 13.78 0.00
C MET A 99 -3.37 14.25 1.34
N PRO A 100 -4.43 13.59 1.84
CA PRO A 100 -4.90 13.76 3.20
C PRO A 100 -3.79 13.74 4.26
N VAL A 101 -3.94 14.55 5.32
CA VAL A 101 -2.91 14.71 6.37
C VAL A 101 -2.58 13.39 7.05
N TRP A 102 -3.57 12.52 7.24
CA TRP A 102 -3.35 11.22 7.87
C TRP A 102 -2.39 10.34 7.06
N MET A 103 -2.20 10.57 5.75
CA MET A 103 -1.21 9.84 4.96
C MET A 103 0.23 10.26 5.23
N THR A 104 0.45 11.40 5.88
CA THR A 104 1.79 11.90 6.19
C THR A 104 2.51 11.07 7.27
N THR A 105 1.77 10.30 8.06
CA THR A 105 2.31 9.41 9.11
C THR A 105 2.83 8.08 8.57
N ARG A 106 2.63 7.80 7.27
CA ARG A 106 3.08 6.56 6.66
C ARG A 106 4.61 6.48 6.68
N MET A 107 5.14 5.30 7.01
CA MET A 107 6.56 5.02 6.88
C MET A 107 6.99 5.21 5.41
N PRO A 108 8.10 5.92 5.14
CA PRO A 108 8.62 6.02 3.79
C PRO A 108 8.83 4.64 3.16
N LYS A 109 8.43 4.45 1.90
CA LYS A 109 8.41 3.14 1.23
C LYS A 109 9.74 2.39 1.28
N PHE A 110 10.88 3.09 1.18
CA PHE A 110 12.21 2.47 1.24
C PHE A 110 12.61 2.00 2.65
N LEU A 111 11.85 2.38 3.68
CA LEU A 111 11.99 1.92 5.07
C LEU A 111 10.91 0.89 5.45
N GLU A 112 10.00 0.53 4.55
CA GLU A 112 9.06 -0.59 4.74
C GLU A 112 9.81 -1.93 4.57
N GLY A 113 9.54 -2.91 5.44
CA GLY A 113 10.21 -4.21 5.42
C GLY A 113 10.17 -4.91 6.78
N SER A 114 10.70 -6.14 6.87
CA SER A 114 10.80 -6.88 8.14
C SER A 114 11.71 -6.16 9.14
N ASP A 115 11.48 -6.38 10.43
CA ASP A 115 12.41 -5.95 11.47
C ASP A 115 13.53 -6.97 11.66
N ARG A 116 14.76 -6.48 11.76
CA ARG A 116 15.94 -7.27 12.12
C ARG A 116 16.85 -6.45 13.03
N GLU A 117 16.93 -6.88 14.28
CA GLU A 117 17.65 -6.16 15.33
C GLU A 117 19.15 -6.47 15.35
N GLU A 118 19.49 -7.71 15.00
CA GLU A 118 20.86 -8.20 15.03
C GLU A 118 21.47 -8.11 13.63
N GLU A 119 22.67 -7.51 13.57
CA GLU A 119 23.44 -7.42 12.33
C GLU A 119 23.77 -8.83 11.81
N PRO A 120 23.44 -9.14 10.54
CA PRO A 120 23.69 -10.46 9.98
C PRO A 120 25.20 -10.70 9.84
N LYS A 121 25.68 -11.80 10.45
CA LYS A 121 27.10 -12.16 10.34
C LYS A 121 27.34 -12.89 9.02
N ARG A 122 28.09 -12.25 8.12
CA ARG A 122 28.37 -12.79 6.76
C ARG A 122 28.84 -14.24 6.74
N GLN A 123 29.60 -14.69 7.75
CA GLN A 123 30.13 -16.06 7.82
C GLN A 123 29.06 -17.13 8.10
N GLU A 124 27.88 -16.74 8.58
CA GLU A 124 26.77 -17.65 8.89
C GLU A 124 25.91 -17.96 7.65
N TYR A 125 26.17 -17.29 6.52
CA TYR A 125 25.44 -17.45 5.26
C TYR A 125 26.24 -18.25 4.26
N ALA A 126 25.53 -19.03 3.44
CA ALA A 126 26.12 -19.81 2.36
C ALA A 126 26.75 -18.89 1.30
N ASP A 127 27.83 -19.38 0.69
CA ASP A 127 28.37 -18.78 -0.52
C ASP A 127 27.46 -19.15 -1.70
N GLU A 128 27.43 -18.31 -2.72
CA GLU A 128 26.69 -18.62 -3.94
C GLU A 128 27.26 -19.90 -4.57
N SER A 129 26.40 -20.89 -4.81
CA SER A 129 26.87 -22.16 -5.34
C SER A 129 27.26 -21.99 -6.81
N ALA A 130 28.45 -22.47 -7.21
CA ALA A 130 28.95 -22.44 -8.59
C ALA A 130 28.16 -23.33 -9.60
N LYS A 131 26.95 -23.78 -9.26
CA LYS A 131 26.11 -24.56 -10.16
C LYS A 131 25.06 -23.64 -10.76
N GLY A 132 25.26 -23.35 -12.04
CA GLY A 132 24.31 -22.63 -12.87
C GLY A 132 22.90 -23.16 -12.69
N SER A 133 21.97 -22.22 -12.64
CA SER A 133 20.55 -22.48 -12.74
C SER A 133 20.25 -23.20 -14.07
N ASP A 134 20.07 -24.51 -14.03
CA ASP A 134 19.36 -25.26 -15.09
C ASP A 134 17.84 -24.95 -15.07
N VAL A 135 17.47 -23.71 -14.74
CA VAL A 135 16.12 -23.18 -14.84
C VAL A 135 16.16 -22.16 -15.99
N PRO A 136 15.52 -22.44 -17.14
CA PRO A 136 15.35 -21.42 -18.16
C PRO A 136 14.28 -20.45 -17.63
N GLY A 137 14.72 -19.40 -16.93
CA GLY A 137 13.89 -18.33 -16.41
C GLY A 137 14.53 -16.99 -16.78
N ASP A 138 13.77 -16.15 -17.47
CA ASP A 138 14.09 -14.77 -17.83
C ASP A 138 14.47 -13.92 -16.61
N SER A 139 15.77 -13.83 -16.31
CA SER A 139 16.28 -12.76 -15.44
C SER A 139 17.57 -12.21 -16.04
N GLU A 140 17.42 -11.33 -17.03
CA GLU A 140 18.49 -10.43 -17.50
C GLU A 140 18.71 -9.24 -16.53
N ASP A 141 18.17 -9.29 -15.31
CA ASP A 141 18.39 -8.29 -14.27
C ASP A 141 19.11 -8.93 -13.07
N ASP A 142 20.14 -8.23 -12.59
CA ASP A 142 20.98 -8.48 -11.41
C ASP A 142 22.29 -9.28 -11.60
N GLU A 143 23.15 -8.83 -12.53
CA GLU A 143 24.62 -8.88 -12.32
C GLU A 143 25.06 -7.84 -11.26
N LEU A 144 24.40 -7.78 -10.10
CA LEU A 144 24.97 -7.09 -8.95
C LEU A 144 26.09 -7.97 -8.39
N ASP A 145 27.25 -7.37 -8.09
CA ASP A 145 28.35 -8.07 -7.41
C ASP A 145 27.85 -8.55 -6.04
N ASN A 146 27.36 -9.78 -5.98
CA ASN A 146 26.89 -10.43 -4.76
C ASN A 146 28.06 -10.80 -3.84
N GLU A 147 29.29 -10.44 -4.23
CA GLU A 147 30.56 -10.71 -3.56
C GLU A 147 30.68 -12.17 -3.09
N GLY A 148 30.13 -13.10 -3.88
CA GLY A 148 30.14 -14.54 -3.63
C GLY A 148 29.17 -15.03 -2.54
N LYS A 149 28.20 -14.22 -2.09
CA LYS A 149 27.20 -14.61 -1.08
C LYS A 149 25.82 -14.86 -1.66
N ASP A 150 25.12 -15.82 -1.05
CA ASP A 150 23.71 -16.06 -1.31
C ASP A 150 22.86 -14.81 -1.04
N GLY A 151 21.81 -14.62 -1.84
CA GLY A 151 20.93 -13.44 -1.77
C GLY A 151 20.31 -13.22 -0.39
N LEU A 152 20.13 -14.28 0.42
CA LEU A 152 19.56 -14.17 1.76
C LEU A 152 20.41 -13.29 2.70
N TYR A 153 21.74 -13.31 2.54
CA TYR A 153 22.62 -12.44 3.33
C TYR A 153 22.29 -10.96 3.07
N TRP A 154 22.17 -10.57 1.80
CA TRP A 154 21.91 -9.19 1.40
C TRP A 154 20.50 -8.72 1.78
N ILE A 155 19.51 -9.61 1.68
CA ILE A 155 18.15 -9.34 2.18
C ILE A 155 18.20 -9.00 3.67
N HIS A 156 18.88 -9.83 4.47
CA HIS A 156 18.99 -9.58 5.90
C HIS A 156 19.82 -8.35 6.26
N VAL A 157 20.84 -8.00 5.46
CA VAL A 157 21.57 -6.73 5.63
C VAL A 157 20.61 -5.55 5.43
N MET A 158 19.82 -5.58 4.36
CA MET A 158 18.83 -4.55 4.07
C MET A 158 17.78 -4.43 5.18
N GLU A 159 17.23 -5.54 5.68
CA GLU A 159 16.28 -5.53 6.81
C GLU A 159 16.89 -4.91 8.07
N TYR A 160 18.15 -5.24 8.38
CA TYR A 160 18.87 -4.66 9.52
C TYR A 160 19.07 -3.15 9.37
N GLU A 161 19.57 -2.71 8.20
CA GLU A 161 19.80 -1.29 7.91
C GLU A 161 18.49 -0.50 7.95
N GLN A 162 17.42 -1.02 7.34
CA GLN A 162 16.09 -0.43 7.39
C GLN A 162 15.59 -0.32 8.84
N THR A 163 15.83 -1.34 9.68
CA THR A 163 15.44 -1.32 11.10
C THR A 163 16.16 -0.18 11.84
N GLN A 164 17.46 0.00 11.63
CA GLN A 164 18.21 1.10 12.26
C GLN A 164 17.74 2.47 11.74
N LEU A 165 17.47 2.59 10.44
CA LEU A 165 16.98 3.82 9.83
C LEU A 165 15.57 4.17 10.30
N ARG A 166 14.67 3.18 10.49
CA ARG A 166 13.33 3.38 11.07
C ARG A 166 13.41 4.01 12.46
N ARG A 167 14.36 3.55 13.30
CA ARG A 167 14.58 4.13 14.64
C ARG A 167 15.00 5.59 14.55
N LEU A 168 15.97 5.90 13.69
CA LEU A 168 16.44 7.27 13.49
C LEU A 168 15.32 8.17 12.95
N TYR A 169 14.55 7.67 11.97
CA TYR A 169 13.41 8.36 11.41
C TYR A 169 12.37 8.67 12.49
N HIS A 170 11.98 7.67 13.27
CA HIS A 170 11.02 7.83 14.36
C HIS A 170 11.50 8.87 15.39
N ALA A 171 12.74 8.76 15.86
CA ALA A 171 13.32 9.71 16.80
C ALA A 171 13.33 11.14 16.25
N SER A 172 13.70 11.30 14.98
CA SER A 172 13.72 12.59 14.30
C SER A 172 12.32 13.19 14.15
N MET A 173 11.34 12.38 13.73
CA MET A 173 9.95 12.83 13.59
C MET A 173 9.33 13.21 14.93
N SER A 174 9.62 12.44 15.98
CA SER A 174 9.17 12.75 17.35
C SER A 174 9.75 14.07 17.86
N GLN A 175 11.02 14.36 17.54
CA GLN A 175 11.67 15.62 17.92
C GLN A 175 11.09 16.82 17.16
N LEU A 176 10.88 16.68 15.84
CA LEU A 176 10.38 17.75 14.98
C LEU A 176 8.88 18.00 15.21
N ARG A 177 8.13 16.98 15.62
CA ARG A 177 6.68 17.01 15.72
C ARG A 177 6.23 16.29 17.01
N PRO A 178 6.12 17.01 18.14
CA PRO A 178 5.94 16.40 19.46
C PRO A 178 4.72 15.48 19.65
N CYS A 179 3.70 15.55 18.79
CA CYS A 179 2.53 14.67 18.81
C CYS A 179 2.58 13.58 17.73
N TRP A 180 3.75 13.30 17.16
CA TRP A 180 3.94 12.32 16.09
C TRP A 180 3.40 10.94 16.45
N ASP A 181 3.79 10.39 17.60
CA ASP A 181 3.43 9.03 18.00
C ASP A 181 1.91 8.86 18.13
N ALA A 182 1.24 9.84 18.76
CA ALA A 182 -0.22 9.83 18.89
C ALA A 182 -0.93 9.94 17.53
N GLU A 183 -0.36 10.67 16.57
CA GLU A 183 -0.92 10.74 15.22
C GLU A 183 -0.67 9.48 14.41
N VAL A 184 0.50 8.86 14.54
CA VAL A 184 0.77 7.54 13.93
C VAL A 184 -0.24 6.53 14.43
N GLU A 185 -0.50 6.51 15.75
CA GLU A 185 -1.50 5.61 16.35
C GLU A 185 -2.93 5.91 15.88
N ASP A 186 -3.39 7.18 15.89
CA ASP A 186 -4.74 7.56 15.42
C ASP A 186 -4.98 7.23 13.94
N THR A 187 -3.91 7.23 13.14
CA THR A 187 -3.98 7.05 11.69
C THR A 187 -3.68 5.62 11.24
N ALA A 188 -3.23 4.73 12.13
CA ALA A 188 -2.84 3.37 11.79
C ALA A 188 -3.96 2.61 11.04
N LEU A 189 -5.19 2.61 11.58
CA LEU A 189 -6.32 1.94 10.92
C LEU A 189 -6.67 2.54 9.55
N LYS A 190 -6.51 3.86 9.39
CA LYS A 190 -6.73 4.57 8.11
C LYS A 190 -5.68 4.15 7.07
N GLN A 191 -4.42 4.02 7.50
CA GLN A 191 -3.30 3.56 6.68
C GLN A 191 -3.50 2.11 6.24
N ASP A 192 -3.87 1.23 7.16
CA ASP A 192 -4.14 -0.17 6.87
C ASP A 192 -5.29 -0.33 5.89
N PHE A 193 -6.40 0.40 6.10
CA PHE A 193 -7.54 0.37 5.20
C PHE A 193 -7.16 0.83 3.79
N ALA A 194 -6.44 1.94 3.66
CA ALA A 194 -6.01 2.42 2.36
C ALA A 194 -5.02 1.44 1.69
N GLY A 195 -4.13 0.84 2.47
CA GLY A 195 -3.24 -0.23 2.02
C GLY A 195 -4.01 -1.45 1.50
N ALA A 196 -5.08 -1.85 2.20
CA ALA A 196 -5.98 -2.92 1.79
C ALA A 196 -6.69 -2.57 0.47
N VAL A 197 -7.23 -1.35 0.33
CA VAL A 197 -7.86 -0.88 -0.93
C VAL A 197 -6.87 -0.93 -2.09
N PHE A 198 -5.65 -0.41 -1.92
CA PHE A 198 -4.65 -0.38 -3.00
C PHE A 198 -4.20 -1.77 -3.42
N ARG A 199 -3.96 -2.68 -2.46
CA ARG A 199 -3.59 -4.07 -2.76
C ARG A 199 -4.74 -4.87 -3.35
N CYS A 200 -5.98 -4.60 -2.93
CA CYS A 200 -7.17 -5.19 -3.54
C CYS A 200 -7.29 -4.81 -5.02
N GLY A 201 -7.04 -3.55 -5.37
CA GLY A 201 -7.02 -3.10 -6.77
C GLY A 201 -5.86 -3.64 -7.61
N GLN A 202 -4.86 -4.25 -6.98
CA GLN A 202 -3.74 -4.93 -7.65
C GLN A 202 -3.90 -6.46 -7.64
N CYS A 203 -5.05 -6.98 -7.18
CA CYS A 203 -5.28 -8.40 -6.93
C CYS A 203 -4.19 -9.08 -6.08
N PHE A 204 -3.55 -8.31 -5.19
CA PHE A 204 -2.37 -8.76 -4.46
C PHE A 204 -2.69 -9.09 -2.99
N SER A 205 -2.27 -10.26 -2.51
CA SER A 205 -2.45 -10.68 -1.11
C SER A 205 -3.91 -10.68 -0.63
N LEU A 206 -4.87 -10.97 -1.50
CA LEU A 206 -6.32 -10.88 -1.20
C LEU A 206 -6.73 -11.69 0.03
N LYS A 207 -6.16 -12.89 0.23
CA LYS A 207 -6.42 -13.73 1.42
C LYS A 207 -6.02 -13.04 2.73
N ARG A 208 -4.88 -12.33 2.73
CA ARG A 208 -4.41 -11.58 3.90
C ARG A 208 -5.28 -10.36 4.17
N ILE A 209 -5.75 -9.70 3.11
CA ILE A 209 -6.71 -8.58 3.23
C ILE A 209 -8.03 -9.10 3.81
N ALA A 210 -8.56 -10.23 3.34
CA ALA A 210 -9.78 -10.82 3.89
C ALA A 210 -9.66 -11.14 5.39
N GLN A 211 -8.52 -11.71 5.82
CA GLN A 211 -8.24 -11.94 7.24
C GLN A 211 -8.22 -10.64 8.06
N TRP A 212 -7.61 -9.58 7.51
CA TRP A 212 -7.60 -8.27 8.15
C TRP A 212 -9.02 -7.68 8.24
N VAL A 213 -9.82 -7.75 7.17
CA VAL A 213 -11.23 -7.31 7.17
C VAL A 213 -12.04 -8.06 8.22
N ASP A 214 -11.86 -9.39 8.34
CA ASP A 214 -12.53 -10.21 9.36
C ASP A 214 -12.23 -9.75 10.79
N VAL A 215 -11.00 -9.27 11.06
CA VAL A 215 -10.60 -8.74 12.38
C VAL A 215 -11.26 -7.38 12.63
N VAL A 216 -11.21 -6.48 11.65
CA VAL A 216 -11.78 -5.13 11.76
C VAL A 216 -13.31 -5.17 11.91
N GLU A 217 -14.00 -6.03 11.17
CA GLU A 217 -15.46 -6.18 11.27
C GLU A 217 -15.92 -6.66 12.65
N ARG A 218 -15.08 -7.42 13.36
CA ARG A 218 -15.33 -7.88 14.74
C ARG A 218 -14.98 -6.82 15.79
N GLY A 219 -14.55 -5.63 15.38
CA GLY A 219 -14.10 -4.56 16.26
C GLY A 219 -12.69 -4.76 16.82
N GLY A 220 -11.90 -5.66 16.22
CA GLY A 220 -10.48 -5.79 16.54
C GLY A 220 -9.68 -4.62 15.96
N ILE A 221 -8.62 -4.26 16.67
CA ILE A 221 -7.53 -3.45 16.11
C ILE A 221 -6.50 -4.49 15.59
N PRO A 222 -6.28 -4.56 14.27
CA PRO A 222 -5.41 -5.56 13.64
C PRO A 222 -3.93 -5.35 13.95
#